data_AF-B9SM58-F1
#
_entry.id   AF-B9SM58-F1
#
_cell.length_a   1.000
_cell.length_b   1.000
_cell.length_c   1.000
_cell.angle_alpha   90.00
_cell.angle_beta   90.00
_cell.angle_gamma   90.00
#
_symmetry.space_group_name_H-M   'P 1'
#
loop_
_entity.id
_entity.type
_entity.pdbx_description
1 polymer ?
#
loop_
_entity_poly.entity_id
_entity_poly.type
_entity_poly.pdbx_seq_one_letter_code
_entity_poly.pdbx_strand_id
1 'polypeptide(L)'
;MEKKKNSIGEVGVDDIIQAGGLSTQEAKEFHKILNGTSKGLLDPRLVWQNVVAKRILKPWHSHGLHQLVYYSVYARWDSSVNGPPLYWFPSL
;
A
#
# COMPACT_ATOMS: atom_id res chain seq x y z
N MET A 1 17.30 12.21 -6.13
CA MET A 1 16.79 12.19 -4.74
C MET A 1 15.77 11.08 -4.66
N GLU A 2 16.14 9.96 -4.05
CA GLU A 2 15.21 8.85 -3.83
C GLU A 2 14.17 9.33 -2.83
N LYS A 3 12.91 9.51 -3.25
CA LYS A 3 11.82 9.79 -2.30
C LYS A 3 11.86 8.64 -1.30
N LYS A 4 12.10 8.96 -0.02
CA LYS A 4 11.92 8.01 1.09
C LYS A 4 10.57 7.35 0.85
N LYS A 5 10.57 6.03 0.64
CA LYS A 5 9.32 5.28 0.50
C LYS A 5 8.63 5.39 1.86
N ASN A 6 7.55 6.17 1.92
CA ASN A 6 6.75 6.31 3.13
C ASN A 6 6.36 4.90 3.57
N SER A 7 6.61 4.57 4.83
CA SER A 7 6.06 3.36 5.40
C SER A 7 4.53 3.42 5.35
N ILE A 8 3.85 2.28 5.37
CA ILE A 8 2.39 2.23 5.22
C ILE A 8 1.61 3.13 6.21
N GLY A 9 2.18 3.41 7.39
CA GLY A 9 1.59 4.33 8.38
C GLY A 9 1.81 5.82 8.10
N GLU A 10 2.69 6.17 7.16
CA GLU A 10 3.00 7.53 6.73
C GLU A 10 2.29 7.91 5.42
N VAL A 11 1.61 6.97 4.77
CA VAL A 11 0.84 7.22 3.54
C VAL A 11 -0.34 8.12 3.85
N GLY A 12 -0.35 9.32 3.27
CA GLY A 12 -1.44 10.29 3.43
C GLY A 12 -2.52 10.18 2.34
N VAL A 13 -3.62 10.91 2.54
CA VAL A 13 -4.69 11.05 1.53
C VAL A 13 -4.14 11.68 0.25
N ASP A 14 -3.24 12.65 0.34
CA ASP A 14 -2.65 13.32 -0.82
C ASP A 14 -1.77 12.38 -1.63
N ASP A 15 -1.03 11.48 -0.99
CA ASP A 15 -0.24 10.45 -1.68
C ASP A 15 -1.15 9.52 -2.50
N ILE A 16 -2.31 9.15 -1.94
CA ILE A 16 -3.32 8.31 -2.61
C ILE A 16 -3.94 9.05 -3.80
N ILE A 17 -4.28 10.33 -3.66
CA ILE A 17 -4.80 11.15 -4.75
C ILE A 17 -3.76 11.29 -5.86
N GLN A 18 -2.49 11.54 -5.51
CA GLN A 18 -1.39 11.67 -6.47
C GLN A 18 -1.06 10.36 -7.18
N ALA A 19 -1.20 9.22 -6.49
CA ALA A 19 -1.06 7.89 -7.10
C ALA A 19 -2.17 7.61 -8.14
N GLY A 20 -3.27 8.38 -8.09
CA GLY A 20 -4.26 8.51 -9.15
C GLY A 20 -5.40 7.50 -9.06
N GLY A 21 -6.48 7.79 -9.79
CA GLY A 21 -7.61 6.87 -10.00
C GLY A 21 -8.68 6.88 -8.91
N LEU A 22 -8.58 7.74 -7.90
CA LEU A 22 -9.60 7.95 -6.88
C LEU A 22 -9.95 9.45 -6.76
N SER A 23 -11.23 9.76 -6.55
CA SER A 23 -11.67 11.08 -6.12
C SER A 23 -11.21 11.37 -4.68
N THR A 24 -11.25 12.64 -4.26
CA THR A 24 -10.90 13.03 -2.88
C THR A 24 -11.70 12.26 -1.82
N GLN A 25 -12.97 11.98 -2.08
CA GLN A 25 -13.81 11.27 -1.12
C GLN A 25 -13.44 9.79 -1.05
N GLU A 26 -13.25 9.14 -2.20
CA GLU A 26 -12.80 7.75 -2.27
C GLU A 26 -11.41 7.58 -1.65
N ALA A 27 -10.51 8.53 -1.88
CA ALA A 27 -9.17 8.53 -1.28
C ALA A 27 -9.21 8.61 0.25
N LYS A 28 -10.12 9.42 0.83
CA LYS A 28 -10.31 9.49 2.30
C LYS A 28 -10.83 8.17 2.87
N GLU A 29 -11.80 7.56 2.20
CA GLU A 29 -12.35 6.27 2.62
C GLU A 29 -11.30 5.15 2.50
N PHE A 30 -10.60 5.11 1.37
CA PHE A 30 -9.48 4.19 1.14
C PHE A 30 -8.41 4.33 2.22
N HIS A 31 -7.96 5.57 2.51
CA HIS A 31 -6.98 5.85 3.55
C HIS A 31 -7.45 5.35 4.93
N LYS A 32 -8.72 5.57 5.29
CA LYS A 32 -9.29 5.08 6.56
C LYS A 32 -9.25 3.55 6.65
N ILE A 33 -9.64 2.85 5.58
CA ILE A 33 -9.64 1.39 5.52
C ILE A 33 -8.21 0.84 5.56
N LEU A 34 -7.29 1.46 4.83
CA LEU A 34 -5.89 1.09 4.77
C LEU A 34 -5.22 1.23 6.14
N ASN A 35 -5.37 2.40 6.76
CA ASN A 35 -4.81 2.67 8.09
C ASN A 35 -5.40 1.72 9.14
N GLY A 36 -6.72 1.50 9.13
CA GLY A 36 -7.37 0.53 10.02
C GLY A 36 -6.91 -0.92 9.79
N THR A 37 -6.31 -1.22 8.63
CA THR A 37 -5.80 -2.55 8.31
C THR A 37 -4.33 -2.74 8.68
N SER A 38 -3.53 -1.67 8.65
CA SER A 38 -2.12 -1.70 9.04
C SER A 38 -1.86 -1.34 10.51
N LYS A 39 -2.83 -0.71 11.19
CA LYS A 39 -2.65 -0.19 12.56
C LYS A 39 -2.21 -1.30 13.54
N GLY A 40 -1.09 -1.04 14.22
CA GLY A 40 -0.54 -1.95 15.24
C GLY A 40 0.20 -3.18 14.70
N LEU A 41 0.29 -3.33 13.38
CA LEU A 41 1.03 -4.43 12.75
C LEU A 41 2.44 -3.98 12.41
N LEU A 42 3.43 -4.70 12.92
CA LEU A 42 4.85 -4.47 12.63
C LEU A 42 5.37 -5.38 11.50
N ASP A 43 4.76 -6.55 11.29
CA ASP A 43 5.17 -7.47 10.24
C ASP A 43 4.52 -7.10 8.89
N PRO A 44 5.29 -6.69 7.87
CA PRO A 44 4.76 -6.32 6.57
C PRO A 44 4.04 -7.48 5.85
N ARG A 45 4.37 -8.75 6.15
CA ARG A 45 3.66 -9.92 5.61
C ARG A 45 2.21 -9.95 6.09
N LEU A 46 1.99 -9.68 7.38
CA LEU A 46 0.64 -9.64 7.97
C LEU A 46 -0.16 -8.45 7.44
N VAL A 47 0.50 -7.30 7.25
CA VAL A 47 -0.15 -6.13 6.63
C VAL A 47 -0.58 -6.48 5.21
N TRP A 48 0.31 -7.04 4.39
CA TRP A 48 0.00 -7.42 3.02
C TRP A 48 -1.11 -8.47 2.93
N GLN A 49 -1.05 -9.50 3.79
CA GLN A 49 -2.08 -10.53 3.87
C GLN A 49 -3.45 -9.90 4.16
N ASN A 50 -3.54 -8.95 5.08
CA ASN A 50 -4.80 -8.28 5.38
C ASN A 50 -5.29 -7.38 4.24
N VAL A 51 -4.38 -6.69 3.53
CA VAL A 51 -4.71 -5.89 2.35
C VAL A 51 -5.38 -6.75 1.28
N VAL A 52 -4.79 -7.93 1.01
CA VAL A 52 -5.31 -8.90 0.02
C VAL A 52 -6.61 -9.54 0.51
N ALA A 53 -6.67 -10.02 1.76
CA ALA A 53 -7.83 -10.69 2.33
C ALA A 53 -9.08 -9.78 2.36
N LYS A 54 -8.89 -8.50 2.67
CA LYS A 54 -9.96 -7.49 2.66
C LYS A 54 -10.26 -6.93 1.27
N ARG A 55 -9.51 -7.33 0.24
CA ARG A 55 -9.63 -6.83 -1.14
C ARG A 55 -9.64 -5.30 -1.19
N ILE A 56 -8.72 -4.67 -0.45
CA ILE A 56 -8.65 -3.20 -0.36
C ILE A 56 -8.30 -2.61 -1.73
N LEU A 57 -7.31 -3.19 -2.41
CA LEU A 57 -6.98 -2.87 -3.79
C LEU A 57 -7.95 -3.58 -4.74
N LYS A 58 -8.59 -2.81 -5.61
CA LYS A 58 -9.50 -3.31 -6.63
C LYS A 58 -8.80 -3.39 -7.99
N PRO A 59 -9.18 -4.32 -8.88
CA PRO A 59 -8.55 -4.46 -10.20
C PRO A 59 -8.57 -3.19 -11.06
N TRP A 60 -9.56 -2.32 -10.88
CA TRP A 60 -9.69 -1.06 -11.63
C TRP A 60 -8.95 0.12 -10.98
N HIS A 61 -8.35 -0.06 -9.80
CA HIS A 61 -7.49 0.98 -9.24
C HIS A 61 -6.25 1.19 -10.13
N SER A 62 -5.74 2.41 -10.15
CA SER A 62 -4.57 2.76 -10.94
C SER A 62 -3.36 1.89 -10.58
N HIS A 63 -2.47 1.64 -11.53
CA HIS A 63 -1.21 0.95 -11.25
C HIS A 63 -0.37 1.71 -10.21
N GLY A 64 -0.40 3.06 -10.25
CA GLY A 64 0.26 3.92 -9.27
C GLY A 64 -0.25 3.67 -7.84
N LEU A 65 -1.56 3.50 -7.64
CA LEU A 65 -2.11 3.21 -6.31
C LEU A 65 -1.70 1.82 -5.80
N HIS A 66 -1.65 0.82 -6.69
CA HIS A 66 -1.13 -0.50 -6.35
C HIS A 66 0.34 -0.44 -5.91
N GLN A 67 1.18 0.26 -6.69
CA GLN A 67 2.60 0.45 -6.37
C GLN A 67 2.79 1.21 -5.05
N LEU A 68 2.02 2.29 -4.82
CA LEU A 68 2.09 3.06 -3.58
C LEU A 68 1.87 2.15 -2.38
N VAL A 69 0.77 1.39 -2.35
CA VAL A 69 0.47 0.50 -1.20
C VAL A 69 1.53 -0.59 -1.05
N TYR A 70 1.90 -1.26 -2.13
CA TYR A 70 2.88 -2.35 -2.09
C TYR A 70 4.24 -1.87 -1.55
N TYR A 71 4.80 -0.81 -2.12
CA TYR A 71 6.09 -0.30 -1.70
C TYR A 71 6.05 0.33 -0.32
N SER A 72 4.90 0.85 0.11
CA SER A 72 4.76 1.39 1.47
C SER A 72 4.66 0.28 2.53
N VAL A 73 4.00 -0.84 2.22
CA VAL A 73 3.97 -2.03 3.09
C VAL A 73 5.38 -2.60 3.24
N TYR A 74 6.10 -2.76 2.13
CA TYR A 74 7.46 -3.32 2.13
C TYR A 74 8.57 -2.26 2.22
N ALA A 75 8.28 -1.04 2.69
CA ALA A 75 9.23 0.07 2.70
C ALA A 75 10.52 -0.22 3.48
N ARG A 76 10.45 -1.10 4.48
CA ARG A 76 11.57 -1.55 5.32
C ARG A 76 11.88 -3.04 5.15
N TRP A 77 11.45 -3.64 4.04
CA TRP A 77 11.69 -5.04 3.77
C TRP A 77 13.15 -5.27 3.40
N ASP A 78 13.84 -6.09 4.19
CA ASP A 78 15.18 -6.56 3.85
C ASP A 78 15.07 -7.87 3.06
N SER A 79 15.30 -7.79 1.75
CA SER A 79 15.25 -8.95 0.87
C SER A 79 16.45 -9.87 1.01
N SER A 80 17.58 -9.40 1.55
CA SER A 80 18.76 -10.24 1.80
C SER A 80 18.51 -11.22 2.94
N VAL A 81 17.67 -10.82 3.91
CA VAL A 81 17.29 -11.63 5.07
C VAL A 81 16.01 -12.43 4.80
N ASN A 82 15.00 -11.82 4.21
CA ASN A 82 13.66 -12.41 4.09
C ASN A 82 13.33 -12.97 2.70
N GLY A 83 14.24 -12.82 1.73
CA GLY A 83 13.95 -13.14 0.32
C GLY A 83 13.06 -12.09 -0.36
N PRO A 84 12.58 -12.35 -1.59
CA PRO A 84 11.74 -11.40 -2.30
C PRO A 84 10.39 -11.21 -1.58
N PRO A 85 9.88 -9.96 -1.49
CA PRO A 85 8.56 -9.70 -0.91
C PRO A 85 7.45 -10.31 -1.77
N LEU A 86 6.32 -10.69 -1.14
CA LEU A 86 5.19 -11.30 -1.83
C LEU A 86 4.58 -10.33 -2.85
N TYR A 87 4.89 -10.52 -4.12
CA TYR A 87 4.43 -9.66 -5.21
C TYR A 87 2.99 -10.00 -5.61
N TRP A 88 2.09 -9.01 -5.60
CA TRP A 88 0.74 -9.16 -6.19
C TRP A 88 0.13 -7.80 -6.58
N PHE A 89 0.18 -7.46 -7.86
CA PHE A 89 -0.78 -6.55 -8.47
C PHE A 89 -0.79 -6.80 -9.99
N PRO A 90 -1.91 -6.57 -10.69
CA PRO A 90 -1.98 -6.74 -12.13
C PRO A 90 -0.94 -5.82 -12.79
N SER A 91 0.06 -6.41 -13.44
CA SER A 91 0.84 -5.69 -14.45
C SER A 91 -0.04 -5.58 -15.69
N LEU A 92 -0.20 -4.36 -16.20
CA LEU A 92 -0.66 -4.14 -17.58
C LEU A 92 0.37 -4.74 -18.55
#